data_AF-A0A8H4UFK1-F1
#
_entry.id   AF-A0A8H4UFK1-F1
#
_cell.length_a   1.000
_cell.length_b   1.000
_cell.length_c   1.000
_cell.angle_alpha   90.00
_cell.angle_beta   90.00
_cell.angle_gamma   90.00
#
_symmetry.space_group_name_H-M   'P 1'
#
loop_
_entity.id
_entity.type
_entity.pdbx_description
1 polymer ?
#
loop_
_entity_poly.entity_id
_entity_poly.type
_entity_poly.pdbx_seq_one_letter_code
_entity_poly.pdbx_strand_id
1 'polypeptide(L)'
;MVFQFEIVDLGAGQNLRYDTVPRNWTLPQLRQRTLVTQRLMDGTTDGWSTAFLENHDQARSVSRWGDDTTPELWARSAKMLSMFVASLSGTLYLYQGKEIGMVNAPSSWPISEYKDVESTNFYRFVREITNDDPIALAKTKVALQHLARDHARLPMQWD
;
A
#
# COMPACT_ATOMS: atom_id res chain seq x y z
N MET A 1 6.79 -1.92 -22.14
CA MET A 1 6.59 -1.28 -20.82
C MET A 1 5.77 -2.21 -19.93
N VAL A 2 6.14 -2.37 -18.65
CA VAL A 2 5.44 -3.25 -17.70
C VAL A 2 5.25 -2.56 -16.34
N PHE A 3 4.08 -2.75 -15.73
CA PHE A 3 3.84 -2.42 -14.32
C PHE A 3 4.24 -3.62 -13.47
N GLN A 4 5.24 -3.42 -12.62
CA GLN A 4 5.67 -4.43 -11.66
C GLN A 4 5.10 -4.14 -10.28
N PHE A 5 4.64 -5.20 -9.61
CA PHE A 5 4.01 -5.09 -8.30
C PHE A 5 4.93 -5.53 -7.16
N GLU A 6 6.18 -5.89 -7.46
CA GLU A 6 7.19 -6.37 -6.49
C GLU A 6 7.33 -5.51 -5.24
N ILE A 7 7.33 -4.18 -5.39
CA ILE A 7 7.43 -3.24 -4.27
C ILE A 7 6.08 -3.14 -3.55
N VAL A 8 5.00 -2.92 -4.31
CA VAL A 8 3.67 -2.63 -3.75
C VAL A 8 2.92 -3.86 -3.25
N ASP A 9 3.39 -5.08 -3.48
CA ASP A 9 2.81 -6.29 -2.90
C ASP A 9 3.58 -6.78 -1.66
N LEU A 10 4.72 -6.15 -1.33
CA LEU A 10 5.48 -6.50 -0.15
C LEU A 10 4.64 -6.32 1.13
N GLY A 11 4.47 -7.41 1.87
CA GLY A 11 3.68 -7.46 3.09
C GLY A 11 2.19 -7.76 2.92
N ALA A 12 1.71 -7.90 1.68
CA ALA A 12 0.40 -8.50 1.43
C ALA A 12 0.42 -10.01 1.75
N GLY A 13 -0.74 -10.58 2.08
CA GLY A 13 -0.88 -12.02 2.27
C GLY A 13 -0.68 -12.79 0.96
N GLN A 14 -0.13 -14.00 1.04
CA GLN A 14 0.27 -14.78 -0.15
C GLN A 14 -0.91 -15.30 -0.97
N ASN A 15 -1.98 -15.74 -0.30
CA ASN A 15 -3.17 -16.30 -0.95
C ASN A 15 -4.31 -15.27 -0.98
N LEU A 16 -4.53 -14.59 0.14
CA LEU A 16 -5.52 -13.54 0.29
C LEU A 16 -4.79 -12.29 0.74
N ARG A 17 -4.96 -11.18 0.01
CA ARG A 17 -4.23 -9.91 0.21
C ARG A 17 -4.20 -9.44 1.68
N TYR A 18 -5.32 -9.58 2.37
CA TYR A 18 -5.52 -9.11 3.74
C TYR A 18 -5.27 -10.18 4.81
N ASP A 19 -4.88 -11.40 4.45
CA ASP A 19 -4.45 -12.44 5.38
C ASP A 19 -2.98 -12.21 5.76
N THR A 20 -2.76 -11.17 6.57
CA THR A 20 -1.44 -10.64 6.92
C THR A 20 -1.52 -9.78 8.18
N VAL A 21 -0.37 -9.39 8.71
CA VAL A 21 -0.27 -8.40 9.79
C VAL A 21 0.45 -7.15 9.27
N PRO A 22 0.08 -5.94 9.73
CA PRO A 22 0.73 -4.72 9.28
C PRO A 22 2.24 -4.76 9.49
N ARG A 23 2.99 -4.18 8.53
CA ARG A 23 4.46 -4.08 8.59
C ARG A 23 5.18 -5.42 8.81
N ASN A 24 4.65 -6.53 8.28
CA ASN A 24 5.31 -7.84 8.25
C ASN A 24 6.45 -7.95 7.22
N TRP A 25 7.26 -6.91 7.10
CA TRP A 25 8.38 -6.83 6.17
C TRP A 25 9.54 -6.08 6.80
N THR A 26 10.72 -6.23 6.20
CA THR A 26 11.96 -5.60 6.64
C THR A 26 12.54 -4.72 5.52
N LEU A 27 13.29 -3.68 5.88
CA LEU A 27 13.93 -2.79 4.89
C LEU A 27 14.82 -3.57 3.88
N PRO A 28 15.59 -4.61 4.27
CA PRO A 28 16.28 -5.45 3.31
C PRO A 28 15.36 -6.12 2.27
N GLN A 29 14.16 -6.56 2.66
CA GLN A 29 13.20 -7.11 1.70
C GLN A 29 12.70 -6.04 0.73
N LEU A 30 12.40 -4.83 1.21
CA LEU A 30 12.03 -3.70 0.34
C LEU A 30 13.14 -3.36 -0.66
N ARG A 31 14.39 -3.33 -0.20
CA ARG A 31 15.56 -3.16 -1.08
C ARG A 31 15.63 -4.27 -2.12
N GLN A 32 15.46 -5.52 -1.71
CA GLN A 32 15.53 -6.66 -2.63
C GLN A 32 14.44 -6.59 -3.72
N ARG A 33 13.20 -6.27 -3.34
CA ARG A 33 12.08 -6.07 -4.29
C ARG A 33 12.34 -4.92 -5.25
N THR A 34 12.92 -3.84 -4.74
CA THR A 34 13.35 -2.70 -5.58
C THR A 34 14.38 -3.16 -6.61
N LEU A 35 15.40 -3.91 -6.21
CA LEU A 35 16.42 -4.44 -7.12
C LEU A 35 15.83 -5.34 -8.22
N VAL A 36 14.80 -6.14 -7.91
CA VAL A 36 14.10 -6.92 -8.94
C VAL A 36 13.52 -6.01 -10.01
N THR A 37 12.84 -4.92 -9.62
CA THR A 37 12.28 -3.98 -10.60
C THR A 37 13.34 -3.31 -11.46
N GLN A 38 14.50 -2.98 -10.87
CA GLN A 38 15.58 -2.28 -11.54
C GLN A 38 16.42 -3.18 -12.45
N ARG A 39 16.45 -4.50 -12.22
CA ARG A 39 17.12 -5.46 -13.11
C ARG A 39 16.48 -5.52 -14.50
N LEU A 40 15.18 -5.28 -14.63
CA LEU A 40 14.55 -5.14 -15.96
C LEU A 40 15.05 -3.90 -16.73
N MET A 41 15.75 -2.99 -16.06
CA MET A 41 16.25 -1.72 -16.61
C MET A 41 17.78 -1.69 -16.74
N ASP A 42 18.48 -2.80 -16.51
CA ASP A 42 19.95 -2.84 -16.46
C ASP A 42 20.63 -2.99 -17.83
N GLY A 43 19.85 -2.99 -18.93
CA GLY A 43 20.33 -3.13 -20.30
C GLY A 43 20.53 -4.57 -20.77
N THR A 44 20.25 -5.57 -19.92
CA THR A 44 20.25 -6.99 -20.33
C THR A 44 18.96 -7.42 -21.05
N THR A 45 17.94 -6.56 -21.05
CA THR A 45 16.67 -6.76 -21.76
C THR A 45 16.26 -5.48 -22.48
N ASP A 46 15.43 -5.60 -23.52
CA ASP A 46 14.75 -4.47 -24.17
C ASP A 46 13.48 -4.03 -23.40
N GLY A 47 13.42 -4.37 -22.11
CA GLY A 47 12.31 -4.07 -21.22
C GLY A 47 12.27 -2.60 -20.79
N TRP A 48 11.09 -2.15 -20.40
CA TRP A 48 10.91 -0.84 -19.74
C TRP A 48 9.92 -0.99 -18.59
N SER A 49 10.31 -0.54 -17.39
CA SER A 49 9.53 -0.66 -16.18
C SER A 49 8.91 0.69 -15.78
N THR A 50 7.95 0.63 -14.86
CA THR A 50 7.38 1.80 -14.18
C THR A 50 7.92 1.92 -12.76
N ALA A 51 8.04 3.13 -12.25
CA ALA A 51 8.38 3.42 -10.86
C ALA A 51 7.17 4.05 -10.15
N PHE A 52 6.58 3.34 -9.17
CA PHE A 52 5.42 3.83 -8.42
C PHE A 52 5.34 3.18 -7.04
N LEU A 53 4.58 3.82 -6.15
CA LEU A 53 4.25 3.30 -4.82
C LEU A 53 2.74 3.31 -4.53
N GLU A 54 1.96 4.01 -5.36
CA GLU A 54 0.52 4.20 -5.19
C GLU A 54 -0.17 4.08 -6.53
N ASN A 55 -1.38 3.54 -6.48
CA ASN A 55 -2.40 3.58 -7.51
C ASN A 55 -3.76 3.37 -6.81
N HIS A 56 -4.84 3.29 -7.57
CA HIS A 56 -6.20 3.07 -7.04
C HIS A 56 -6.43 1.72 -6.31
N ASP A 57 -5.45 0.80 -6.34
CA ASP A 57 -5.49 -0.52 -5.69
C ASP A 57 -4.49 -0.66 -4.54
N GLN A 58 -3.76 0.39 -4.17
CA GLN A 58 -2.72 0.33 -3.14
C GLN A 58 -2.99 1.36 -2.05
N ALA A 59 -2.83 0.97 -0.78
CA ALA A 59 -2.89 1.91 0.33
C ALA A 59 -1.86 3.05 0.19
N ARG A 60 -2.07 4.16 0.92
CA ARG A 60 -1.21 5.34 0.81
C ARG A 60 0.21 5.04 1.24
N SER A 61 1.18 5.53 0.47
CA SER A 61 2.59 5.15 0.62
C SER A 61 3.18 5.62 1.94
N VAL A 62 2.79 6.81 2.42
CA VAL A 62 3.26 7.35 3.70
C VAL A 62 2.84 6.43 4.86
N SER A 63 1.56 6.08 4.95
CA SER A 63 1.03 5.20 6.01
C SER A 63 1.62 3.79 5.96
N ARG A 64 1.95 3.31 4.76
CA ARG A 64 2.46 1.94 4.57
C ARG A 64 3.97 1.81 4.80
N TRP A 65 4.75 2.72 4.23
CA TRP A 65 6.21 2.62 4.15
C TRP A 65 6.96 3.64 5.01
N GLY A 66 6.29 4.74 5.36
CA GLY A 66 6.83 5.80 6.19
C GLY A 66 6.25 5.78 7.61
N ASP A 67 6.10 6.97 8.17
CA ASP A 67 5.51 7.25 9.47
C ASP A 67 4.66 8.51 9.36
N ASP A 68 3.37 8.39 9.63
CA ASP A 68 2.37 9.46 9.64
C ASP A 68 1.81 9.76 11.04
N THR A 69 2.50 9.32 12.10
CA THR A 69 2.04 9.48 13.50
C THR A 69 2.13 10.93 13.99
N THR A 70 3.03 11.72 13.41
CA THR A 70 3.18 13.15 13.71
C THR A 70 3.34 13.95 12.42
N PRO A 71 2.97 15.24 12.39
CA PRO A 71 3.15 16.08 11.20
C PRO A 71 4.60 16.16 10.71
N GLU A 72 5.57 16.12 11.63
CA GLU A 72 6.99 16.14 11.30
C GLU A 72 7.43 14.86 10.60
N LEU A 73 7.08 13.69 11.16
CA LEU A 73 7.43 12.39 10.59
C LEU A 73 6.70 12.16 9.27
N TRP A 74 5.45 12.59 9.18
CA TRP A 74 4.65 12.57 7.95
C TRP A 74 5.37 13.33 6.83
N ALA A 75 5.75 14.59 7.07
CA ALA A 75 6.39 15.43 6.06
C ALA A 75 7.76 14.87 5.63
N ARG A 76 8.55 14.34 6.57
CA ARG A 76 9.85 13.71 6.27
C ARG A 76 9.67 12.42 5.46
N SER A 77 8.71 11.59 5.83
CA SER A 77 8.38 10.34 5.15
C SER A 77 7.91 10.56 3.72
N ALA A 78 6.97 11.48 3.50
CA ALA A 78 6.44 11.81 2.19
C ALA A 78 7.55 12.26 1.23
N LYS A 79 8.42 13.17 1.69
CA LYS A 79 9.56 13.66 0.90
C LYS A 79 10.59 12.56 0.61
N MET A 80 10.92 11.74 1.62
CA MET A 80 11.86 10.62 1.45
C MET A 80 11.33 9.61 0.41
N LEU A 81 10.06 9.23 0.49
CA LEU A 81 9.43 8.31 -0.46
C LEU A 81 9.34 8.89 -1.87
N SER A 82 9.12 10.20 -2.00
CA SER A 82 9.17 10.92 -3.27
C SER A 82 10.57 10.82 -3.89
N MET A 83 11.62 11.12 -3.11
CA MET A 83 13.00 11.02 -3.58
C MET A 83 13.37 9.59 -3.95
N PHE A 84 12.94 8.61 -3.15
CA PHE A 84 13.15 7.20 -3.43
C PHE A 84 12.60 6.82 -4.81
N VAL A 85 11.30 7.03 -5.07
CA VAL A 85 10.69 6.59 -6.33
C VAL A 85 11.16 7.40 -7.55
N ALA A 86 11.41 8.71 -7.38
CA ALA A 86 11.88 9.58 -8.46
C ALA A 86 13.33 9.28 -8.88
N SER A 87 14.09 8.58 -8.03
CA SER A 87 15.47 8.18 -8.32
C SER A 87 15.60 6.81 -8.99
N LEU A 88 14.49 6.09 -9.19
CA LEU A 88 14.48 4.78 -9.85
C LEU A 88 14.43 4.92 -11.38
N SER A 89 15.08 4.00 -12.08
CA SER A 89 14.95 3.84 -13.52
C SER A 89 13.54 3.35 -13.88
N GLY A 90 12.92 3.99 -14.87
CA GLY A 90 11.60 3.66 -15.40
C GLY A 90 10.71 4.89 -15.58
N THR A 91 9.50 4.68 -16.09
CA THR A 91 8.49 5.75 -16.14
C THR A 91 7.90 5.97 -14.75
N LEU A 92 8.11 7.16 -14.19
CA LEU A 92 7.54 7.56 -12.90
C LEU A 92 6.02 7.72 -13.01
N TYR A 93 5.28 7.12 -12.07
CA TYR A 93 3.86 7.37 -11.87
C TYR A 93 3.61 8.01 -10.50
N LEU A 94 2.85 9.10 -10.53
CA LEU A 94 2.36 9.82 -9.36
C LEU A 94 0.83 9.69 -9.34
N TYR A 95 0.29 9.15 -8.25
CA TYR A 95 -1.15 8.95 -8.10
C TYR A 95 -1.77 10.14 -7.36
N GLN A 96 -3.02 10.49 -7.69
CA GLN A 96 -3.72 11.65 -7.11
C GLN A 96 -3.68 11.64 -5.57
N GLY A 97 -3.27 12.75 -4.98
CA GLY A 97 -3.13 12.89 -3.53
C GLY A 97 -1.75 12.50 -3.00
N LYS A 98 -0.93 11.77 -3.76
CA LYS A 98 0.43 11.42 -3.33
C LYS A 98 1.31 12.66 -3.23
N GLU A 99 1.12 13.61 -4.13
CA GLU A 99 1.83 14.90 -4.19
C GLU A 99 1.58 15.79 -2.97
N ILE A 100 0.41 15.66 -2.34
CA ILE A 100 0.06 16.32 -1.08
C ILE A 100 0.24 15.41 0.13
N GLY A 101 0.81 14.21 -0.04
CA GLY A 101 1.08 13.27 1.05
C GLY A 101 -0.16 12.70 1.72
N MET A 102 -1.26 12.46 0.98
CA MET A 102 -2.46 11.80 1.53
C MET A 102 -2.09 10.51 2.27
N VAL A 103 -2.80 10.25 3.37
CA VAL A 103 -2.61 9.10 4.26
C VAL A 103 -3.85 8.19 4.25
N ASN A 104 -3.72 6.99 4.82
CA ASN A 104 -4.84 6.08 4.96
C ASN A 104 -6.01 6.74 5.73
N ALA A 105 -7.22 6.23 5.49
CA ALA A 105 -8.42 6.65 6.23
C ALA A 105 -8.21 6.49 7.75
N PRO A 106 -8.89 7.27 8.61
CA PRO A 106 -8.73 7.15 10.06
C PRO A 106 -9.01 5.74 10.59
N SER A 107 -8.15 5.22 11.46
CA SER A 107 -8.29 3.88 12.06
C SER A 107 -9.53 3.71 12.94
N SER A 108 -10.10 4.84 13.39
CA SER A 108 -11.36 4.89 14.12
C SER A 108 -12.57 4.53 13.27
N TRP A 109 -12.49 4.60 11.94
CA TRP A 109 -13.62 4.32 11.06
C TRP A 109 -14.11 2.87 11.24
N PRO A 110 -15.44 2.66 11.31
CA PRO A 110 -16.01 1.32 11.38
C PRO A 110 -15.83 0.58 10.06
N ILE A 111 -15.95 -0.75 10.10
CA ILE A 111 -15.85 -1.58 8.89
C ILE A 111 -16.90 -1.20 7.83
N SER A 112 -18.03 -0.62 8.24
CA SER A 112 -19.06 -0.13 7.32
C SER A 112 -18.58 1.01 6.41
N GLU A 113 -17.47 1.69 6.73
CA GLU A 113 -16.88 2.72 5.86
C GLU A 113 -15.97 2.17 4.77
N TYR A 114 -15.62 0.88 4.81
CA TYR A 114 -14.91 0.22 3.73
C TYR A 114 -15.95 -0.20 2.69
N LYS A 115 -15.99 0.50 1.56
CA LYS A 115 -17.00 0.32 0.52
C LYS A 115 -16.51 -0.60 -0.59
N ASP A 116 -15.21 -0.85 -0.68
CA ASP A 116 -14.64 -1.70 -1.70
C ASP A 116 -15.16 -3.15 -1.59
N VAL A 117 -15.45 -3.74 -2.74
CA VAL A 117 -15.95 -5.12 -2.83
C VAL A 117 -14.93 -6.13 -2.30
N GLU A 118 -13.63 -5.89 -2.47
CA GLU A 118 -12.58 -6.77 -1.96
C GLU A 118 -12.55 -6.75 -0.42
N SER A 119 -12.56 -5.54 0.17
CA SER A 119 -12.58 -5.31 1.62
C SER A 119 -13.81 -5.95 2.27
N THR A 120 -14.99 -5.68 1.72
CA THR A 120 -16.27 -6.20 2.23
C THR A 120 -16.40 -7.71 2.08
N ASN A 121 -15.96 -8.27 0.95
CA ASN A 121 -15.96 -9.72 0.74
C ASN A 121 -14.98 -10.44 1.66
N PHE A 122 -13.76 -9.91 1.84
CA PHE A 122 -12.78 -10.51 2.74
C PHE A 122 -13.28 -10.50 4.19
N TYR A 123 -13.83 -9.38 4.65
CA TYR A 123 -14.40 -9.30 6.00
C TYR A 123 -15.55 -10.29 6.20
N ARG A 124 -16.46 -10.41 5.22
CA ARG A 124 -17.55 -11.39 5.26
C ARG A 124 -17.03 -12.83 5.25
N PHE A 125 -16.04 -13.13 4.41
CA PHE A 125 -15.38 -14.44 4.37
C PHE A 125 -14.79 -14.81 5.73
N VAL A 126 -14.03 -13.92 6.37
CA VAL A 126 -13.47 -14.17 7.71
C VAL A 126 -14.58 -14.39 8.73
N ARG A 127 -15.64 -13.57 8.70
CA ARG A 127 -16.81 -13.75 9.57
C ARG A 127 -17.39 -15.16 9.45
N GLU A 128 -17.63 -15.63 8.24
CA GLU A 128 -18.24 -16.93 7.96
C GLU A 128 -17.35 -18.09 8.42
N ILE A 129 -16.04 -18.08 8.10
CA ILE A 129 -15.14 -19.20 8.44
C ILE A 129 -14.78 -19.26 9.93
N THR A 130 -14.87 -18.13 10.64
CA THR A 130 -14.55 -18.05 12.08
C THR A 130 -15.77 -18.03 12.98
N ASN A 131 -16.97 -18.09 12.40
CA ASN A 131 -18.24 -18.01 13.11
C ASN A 131 -18.32 -16.77 14.03
N ASP A 132 -18.09 -15.60 13.42
CA ASP A 132 -18.12 -14.28 14.08
C ASP A 132 -17.12 -14.11 15.26
N ASP A 133 -15.96 -14.78 15.23
CA ASP A 133 -14.92 -14.59 16.27
C ASP A 133 -14.45 -13.12 16.34
N PRO A 134 -14.65 -12.42 17.48
CA PRO A 134 -14.24 -11.03 17.62
C PRO A 134 -12.75 -10.79 17.43
N ILE A 135 -11.89 -11.77 17.79
CA ILE A 135 -10.44 -11.63 17.66
C ILE A 135 -10.03 -11.68 16.19
N ALA A 136 -10.58 -12.63 15.43
CA ALA A 136 -10.35 -12.72 13.99
C ALA A 136 -10.82 -11.45 13.26
N LEU A 137 -12.04 -10.98 13.56
CA LEU A 137 -12.60 -9.77 12.94
C LEU A 137 -11.78 -8.51 13.27
N ALA A 138 -11.27 -8.39 14.50
CA ALA A 138 -10.39 -7.30 14.89
C ALA A 138 -9.07 -7.33 14.10
N LYS A 139 -8.45 -8.51 13.95
CA LYS A 139 -7.23 -8.67 13.12
C LYS A 139 -7.48 -8.31 11.67
N THR A 140 -8.61 -8.74 11.10
CA THR A 140 -9.01 -8.39 9.74
C THR A 140 -9.18 -6.89 9.57
N LYS A 141 -9.83 -6.21 10.52
CA LYS A 141 -9.96 -4.75 10.49
C LYS A 141 -8.58 -4.07 10.48
N VAL A 142 -7.64 -4.56 11.28
CA VAL A 142 -6.26 -4.05 11.33
C VAL A 142 -5.52 -4.26 10.00
N ALA A 143 -5.69 -5.40 9.34
CA ALA A 143 -5.09 -5.65 8.02
C ALA A 143 -5.70 -4.75 6.93
N LEU A 144 -7.02 -4.59 6.91
CA LEU A 144 -7.73 -3.70 6.00
C LEU A 144 -7.26 -2.25 6.17
N GLN A 145 -7.18 -1.77 7.41
CA GLN A 145 -6.66 -0.44 7.75
C GLN A 145 -5.23 -0.17 7.27
N HIS A 146 -4.45 -1.22 7.00
CA HIS A 146 -3.10 -1.11 6.48
C HIS A 146 -3.03 -1.16 4.94
N LEU A 147 -3.85 -2.00 4.30
CA LEU A 147 -3.65 -2.39 2.89
C LEU A 147 -4.85 -2.17 1.96
N ALA A 148 -6.02 -1.79 2.49
CA ALA A 148 -7.24 -1.69 1.71
C ALA A 148 -7.13 -0.67 0.58
N ARG A 149 -7.75 -1.01 -0.56
CA ARG A 149 -7.79 -0.16 -1.75
C ARG A 149 -8.59 1.11 -1.51
N ASP A 150 -9.55 1.07 -0.58
CA ASP A 150 -10.36 2.21 -0.13
C ASP A 150 -9.52 3.44 0.22
N HIS A 151 -8.32 3.26 0.78
CA HIS A 151 -7.44 4.36 1.17
C HIS A 151 -6.96 5.22 0.00
N ALA A 152 -6.80 4.63 -1.20
CA ALA A 152 -6.47 5.35 -2.42
C ALA A 152 -7.68 6.03 -3.08
N ARG A 153 -8.89 5.67 -2.64
CA ARG A 153 -10.15 6.03 -3.28
C ARG A 153 -10.94 7.06 -2.48
N LEU A 154 -10.38 7.55 -1.37
CA LEU A 154 -10.89 8.72 -0.69
C LEU A 154 -10.93 9.92 -1.68
N PRO A 155 -11.96 10.78 -1.60
CA PRO A 155 -11.98 12.00 -2.40
C PRO A 155 -10.70 12.81 -2.25
N MET A 156 -10.26 13.43 -3.34
CA MET A 156 -9.11 14.34 -3.33
C MET A 156 -9.37 15.51 -2.38
N GLN A 157 -8.36 15.85 -1.57
CA GLN A 157 -8.42 16.95 -0.60
C GLN A 157 -7.91 18.23 -1.26
N TRP A 158 -8.83 19.06 -1.76
CA TRP A 158 -8.49 20.28 -2.49
C TRP A 158 -8.25 21.49 -1.59
N ASP A 159 -8.80 21.50 -0.38
CA ASP A 159 -8.77 22.60 0.60
C ASP A 159 -8.47 22.13 2.04
#